data_AF-A0A5R9K8J5-F1
#
_entry.id   AF-A0A5R9K8J5-F1
#
_cell.length_a   1.000
_cell.length_b   1.000
_cell.length_c   1.000
_cell.angle_alpha   90.00
_cell.angle_beta   90.00
_cell.angle_gamma   90.00
#
_symmetry.space_group_name_H-M   'P 1'
#
loop_
_entity.id
_entity.type
_entity.pdbx_description
1 polymer ?
#
loop_
_entity_poly.entity_id
_entity_poly.type
_entity_poly.pdbx_seq_one_letter_code
_entity_poly.pdbx_strand_id
1 'polypeptide(L)'
;MLSQLEEIKDTLFKYFETRIDLFKIETRDKIERAVVMAVYAAILLCIGLTVLILVIILLGTFLNKWLDSDYLGYVILLAFFALLLTICIVLKEKIIEFIRGIIVRIMHAKED
;
A
#
# COMPACT_ATOMS: atom_id res chain seq x y z
N MET A 1 15.86 56.08 10.81
CA MET A 1 14.79 55.12 11.19
C MET A 1 14.37 54.24 10.00
N LEU A 2 14.25 54.77 8.78
CA LEU A 2 13.89 53.97 7.59
C LEU A 2 14.98 52.96 7.16
N SER A 3 16.26 53.31 7.30
CA SER A 3 17.40 52.43 6.92
C SER A 3 17.48 51.13 7.72
N GLN A 4 17.16 51.17 9.01
CA GLN A 4 17.16 50.00 9.89
C GLN A 4 16.03 49.02 9.54
N LEU A 5 14.90 49.55 9.06
CA LEU A 5 13.77 48.75 8.60
C LEU A 5 14.10 48.01 7.31
N GLU A 6 14.92 48.62 6.47
CA GLU A 6 15.40 48.06 5.21
C GLU A 6 16.44 46.95 5.43
N GLU A 7 17.38 47.14 6.36
CA GLU A 7 18.35 46.10 6.77
C GLU A 7 17.67 44.87 7.42
N ILE A 8 16.65 45.09 8.26
CA ILE A 8 15.88 43.99 8.87
C ILE A 8 15.11 43.23 7.79
N LYS A 9 14.51 43.94 6.83
CA LYS A 9 13.80 43.32 5.70
C LYS A 9 14.76 42.48 4.85
N ASP A 10 15.93 43.00 4.49
CA ASP A 10 16.93 42.26 3.69
C ASP A 10 17.44 41.01 4.41
N THR A 11 17.69 41.12 5.71
CA THR A 11 18.15 39.98 6.53
C THR A 11 17.06 38.91 6.63
N LEU A 12 15.80 39.32 6.83
CA LEU A 12 14.66 38.40 6.83
C LEU A 12 14.44 37.75 5.47
N PHE A 13 14.56 38.51 4.37
CA PHE A 13 14.45 37.98 3.02
C PHE A 13 15.54 36.94 2.73
N LYS A 14 16.80 37.20 3.09
CA LYS A 14 17.89 36.20 2.99
C LYS A 14 17.63 34.94 3.81
N TYR A 15 17.08 35.09 5.02
CA TYR A 15 16.75 33.96 5.86
C TYR A 15 15.59 33.13 5.28
N PHE A 16 14.56 33.79 4.75
CA PHE A 16 13.45 33.14 4.04
C PHE A 16 13.92 32.42 2.78
N GLU A 17 14.78 33.05 1.99
CA GLU A 17 15.37 32.48 0.78
C GLU A 17 16.17 31.21 1.11
N THR A 18 17.01 31.27 2.16
CA THR A 18 17.80 30.12 2.63
C THR A 18 16.91 29.00 3.17
N ARG A 19 15.83 29.32 3.88
CA ARG A 19 14.83 28.34 4.35
C ARG A 19 14.07 27.69 3.20
N ILE A 20 13.70 28.45 2.17
CA ILE A 20 13.04 27.94 0.97
C ILE A 20 13.97 27.00 0.21
N ASP A 21 15.25 27.35 0.09
CA ASP A 21 16.24 26.51 -0.60
C ASP A 21 16.50 25.20 0.16
N LEU A 22 16.63 25.26 1.49
CA LEU A 22 16.69 24.08 2.35
C LEU A 22 15.44 23.19 2.21
N PHE A 23 14.25 23.81 2.20
CA PHE A 23 12.99 23.09 2.02
C PHE A 23 12.92 22.42 0.64
N LYS A 24 13.39 23.09 -0.41
CA LYS A 24 13.46 22.54 -1.77
C LYS A 24 14.39 21.33 -1.86
N ILE A 25 15.55 21.38 -1.19
CA ILE A 25 16.51 20.26 -1.12
C ILE A 25 15.90 19.09 -0.34
N GLU A 26 15.33 19.33 0.83
CA GLU A 26 14.74 18.28 1.67
C GLU A 26 13.52 17.63 1.01
N THR A 27 12.70 18.43 0.31
CA THR A 27 11.55 17.92 -0.45
C THR A 27 12.01 17.07 -1.63
N ARG A 28 13.11 17.46 -2.32
CA ARG A 28 13.70 16.68 -3.40
C ARG A 28 14.17 15.31 -2.92
N ASP A 29 14.88 15.25 -1.79
CA ASP A 29 15.39 13.99 -1.24
C ASP A 29 14.25 13.07 -0.76
N LYS A 30 13.19 13.64 -0.17
CA LYS A 30 11.97 12.88 0.19
C LYS A 30 11.23 12.36 -1.05
N ILE A 31 11.09 13.17 -2.10
CA ILE A 31 10.46 12.77 -3.36
C ILE A 31 11.30 11.68 -4.04
N GLU A 32 12.61 11.85 -4.12
CA GLU A 32 13.52 10.87 -4.71
C GLU A 32 13.40 9.52 -3.99
N ARG A 33 13.46 9.52 -2.66
CA ARG A 33 13.30 8.31 -1.85
C ARG A 33 11.91 7.67 -2.01
N ALA A 34 10.85 8.48 -2.07
CA ALA A 34 9.49 8.00 -2.28
C ALA A 34 9.32 7.39 -3.68
N VAL A 35 9.89 8.01 -4.71
CA VAL A 35 9.86 7.51 -6.10
C VAL A 35 10.64 6.21 -6.21
N VAL A 36 11.85 6.13 -5.64
CA VAL A 36 12.65 4.90 -5.64
C VAL A 36 11.91 3.77 -4.92
N MET A 37 11.29 4.05 -3.77
CA MET A 37 10.49 3.08 -3.04
C MET A 37 9.26 2.63 -3.84
N ALA A 38 8.56 3.55 -4.51
CA ALA A 38 7.41 3.24 -5.35
C ALA A 38 7.80 2.37 -6.56
N VAL A 39 8.92 2.68 -7.22
CA VAL A 39 9.44 1.88 -8.33
C VAL A 39 9.83 0.48 -7.86
N TYR A 40 10.53 0.37 -6.73
CA TYR A 40 10.88 -0.92 -6.15
C TYR A 40 9.64 -1.75 -5.78
N ALA A 41 8.64 -1.12 -5.16
CA ALA A 41 7.37 -1.77 -4.84
C ALA A 41 6.61 -2.21 -6.10
N ALA A 42 6.62 -1.41 -7.17
CA ALA A 42 6.01 -1.76 -8.45
C ALA A 42 6.69 -2.96 -9.11
N ILE A 43 8.03 -3.01 -9.09
CA ILE A 43 8.80 -4.16 -9.59
C ILE A 43 8.47 -5.41 -8.77
N LEU A 44 8.49 -5.31 -7.44
CA LEU A 44 8.12 -6.42 -6.56
C LEU A 44 6.68 -6.90 -6.81
N LEU A 45 5.72 -5.99 -6.96
CA LEU A 45 4.34 -6.33 -7.29
C LEU A 45 4.26 -7.05 -8.63
N CYS A 46 4.97 -6.59 -9.65
CA CYS A 46 4.99 -7.20 -10.97
C CYS A 46 5.54 -8.65 -10.92
N ILE A 47 6.66 -8.85 -10.22
CA ILE A 47 7.26 -10.18 -10.02
C ILE A 47 6.31 -11.07 -9.20
N GLY A 48 5.79 -10.56 -8.09
CA GLY A 48 4.88 -11.30 -7.21
C GLY A 48 3.61 -11.73 -7.92
N LEU A 49 3.04 -10.85 -8.74
CA LEU A 49 1.85 -11.13 -9.55
C LEU A 49 2.16 -12.19 -10.62
N THR A 50 3.33 -12.12 -11.25
CA THR A 50 3.79 -13.15 -12.20
C THR A 50 3.90 -14.52 -11.53
N VAL A 51 4.55 -14.60 -10.37
CA VAL A 51 4.68 -15.85 -9.59
C VAL A 51 3.31 -16.37 -9.18
N LEU A 52 2.41 -15.49 -8.71
CA LEU A 52 1.07 -15.87 -8.29
C LEU A 52 0.25 -16.46 -9.44
N ILE A 53 0.32 -15.86 -10.64
CA ILE A 53 -0.34 -16.42 -11.84
C ILE A 53 0.21 -17.81 -12.14
N LEU A 54 1.54 -17.99 -12.13
CA LEU A 54 2.15 -19.30 -12.39
C LEU A 54 1.72 -20.35 -11.36
N VAL A 55 1.61 -19.99 -10.09
CA VAL A 55 1.12 -20.88 -9.02
C VAL A 55 -0.34 -21.29 -9.28
N ILE A 56 -1.21 -20.35 -9.66
CA ILE A 56 -2.61 -20.64 -10.00
C ILE A 56 -2.69 -21.59 -11.20
N ILE A 57 -1.88 -21.36 -12.24
CA ILE A 57 -1.84 -22.23 -13.43
C ILE A 57 -1.36 -23.63 -13.06
N LEU A 58 -0.33 -23.73 -12.21
CA LEU A 58 0.20 -25.00 -11.74
C LEU A 58 -0.84 -25.78 -10.93
N LEU A 59 -1.55 -25.12 -10.01
CA LEU A 59 -2.65 -25.70 -9.24
C LEU A 59 -3.79 -26.15 -10.15
N GLY A 60 -4.19 -25.33 -11.11
CA GLY A 60 -5.22 -25.68 -12.10
C GLY A 60 -4.83 -26.90 -12.92
N THR A 61 -3.58 -26.96 -13.40
CA THR A 61 -3.06 -28.11 -14.16
C THR A 61 -2.97 -29.38 -13.30
N PHE A 62 -2.58 -29.24 -12.04
CA PHE A 62 -2.57 -30.36 -11.10
C PHE A 62 -3.98 -30.93 -10.89
N LEU A 63 -4.96 -30.04 -10.70
CA LEU A 63 -6.35 -30.43 -10.50
C LEU A 63 -6.97 -31.02 -11.79
N ASN A 64 -6.62 -30.49 -12.96
CA ASN A 64 -6.99 -31.05 -14.27
C ASN A 64 -6.54 -32.50 -14.43
N LYS A 65 -5.27 -32.79 -14.09
CA LYS A 65 -4.74 -34.16 -14.13
C LYS A 65 -5.47 -35.11 -13.19
N TRP A 66 -5.89 -34.61 -12.03
CA TRP A 66 -6.60 -35.42 -11.05
C TRP A 66 -8.05 -35.70 -11.47
N LEU A 67 -8.65 -34.79 -12.24
CA LEU A 67 -10.03 -34.91 -12.72
C LEU A 67 -10.15 -35.54 -14.13
N ASP A 68 -9.03 -35.95 -14.74
CA ASP A 68 -8.96 -36.49 -16.11
C ASP A 68 -9.62 -35.56 -17.15
N SER A 69 -9.43 -34.24 -16.99
CA SER A 69 -10.05 -33.24 -17.86
C SER A 69 -9.17 -32.01 -18.04
N ASP A 70 -9.07 -31.52 -19.28
CA ASP A 70 -8.17 -30.43 -19.67
C ASP A 70 -8.54 -29.05 -19.10
N TYR A 71 -9.79 -28.85 -18.64
CA TYR A 71 -10.30 -27.52 -18.26
C TYR A 71 -11.03 -27.48 -16.91
N LEU A 72 -11.50 -28.61 -16.38
CA LEU A 72 -12.35 -28.62 -15.18
C LEU A 72 -11.63 -28.15 -13.91
N GLY A 73 -10.32 -28.40 -13.80
CA GLY A 73 -9.49 -27.90 -12.70
C GLY A 73 -9.43 -26.38 -12.64
N TYR A 74 -9.39 -25.69 -13.79
CA TYR A 74 -9.48 -24.22 -13.82
C TYR A 74 -10.86 -23.70 -13.42
N VAL A 75 -11.94 -24.38 -13.86
CA VAL A 75 -13.32 -24.02 -13.51
C VAL A 75 -13.55 -24.18 -12.01
N ILE A 76 -13.03 -25.25 -11.40
CA ILE A 76 -13.13 -25.48 -9.96
C ILE A 76 -12.34 -24.41 -9.19
N LEU A 77 -11.12 -24.07 -9.62
CA LEU A 77 -10.37 -22.97 -9.01
C LEU A 77 -11.16 -21.66 -9.09
N LEU A 78 -11.73 -21.34 -10.26
CA LEU A 78 -12.51 -20.13 -10.45
C LEU A 78 -13.75 -20.10 -9.54
N ALA A 79 -14.48 -21.21 -9.44
CA ALA A 79 -15.63 -21.34 -8.55
C ALA A 79 -15.22 -21.18 -7.07
N PHE A 80 -14.09 -21.78 -6.67
CA PHE A 80 -13.56 -21.66 -5.32
C PHE A 80 -13.19 -20.21 -4.98
N PHE A 81 -12.46 -19.53 -5.86
CA PHE A 81 -12.09 -18.11 -5.65
C PHE A 81 -13.32 -17.19 -5.68
N ALA A 82 -14.28 -17.43 -6.57
CA ALA A 82 -15.53 -16.65 -6.63
C ALA A 82 -16.38 -16.83 -5.36
N LEU A 83 -16.45 -18.05 -4.83
CA LEU A 83 -17.14 -18.34 -3.57
C LEU A 83 -16.45 -17.67 -2.39
N LEU A 84 -15.12 -17.73 -2.32
CA LEU A 84 -14.32 -17.07 -1.29
C LEU A 84 -14.49 -15.54 -1.33
N LEU A 85 -14.54 -14.96 -2.54
CA LEU A 85 -14.83 -13.54 -2.74
C LEU A 85 -16.24 -13.17 -2.30
N THR A 86 -17.23 -14.01 -2.62
CA THR A 86 -18.63 -13.80 -2.19
C THR A 86 -18.75 -13.84 -0.67
N ILE A 87 -18.13 -14.83 -0.01
CA ILE A 87 -18.05 -14.94 1.44
C ILE A 87 -17.40 -13.67 2.02
N CYS A 88 -16.28 -13.23 1.46
CA CYS A 88 -15.58 -12.03 1.93
C CYS A 88 -16.48 -10.77 1.87
N ILE A 89 -17.24 -10.60 0.78
CA ILE A 89 -18.19 -9.49 0.64
C ILE A 89 -19.32 -9.57 1.66
N VAL A 90 -19.87 -10.76 1.92
CA VAL A 90 -20.95 -10.94 2.90
C VAL A 90 -20.44 -10.74 4.33
N LEU A 91 -19.23 -11.21 4.63
CA LEU A 91 -18.61 -11.09 5.95
C LEU A 91 -17.96 -9.73 6.18
N LYS A 92 -17.91 -8.84 5.19
CA LYS A 92 -17.25 -7.52 5.31
C LYS A 92 -17.73 -6.77 6.56
N GLU A 93 -19.03 -6.79 6.83
CA GLU A 93 -19.63 -6.07 7.97
C GLU A 93 -19.23 -6.72 9.29
N LYS A 94 -19.27 -8.06 9.37
CA LYS A 94 -18.81 -8.80 10.55
C LYS A 94 -17.32 -8.62 10.82
N ILE A 95 -16.50 -8.57 9.78
CA ILE A 95 -15.05 -8.35 9.89
C ILE A 95 -14.78 -6.94 10.43
N ILE A 96 -15.48 -5.92 9.90
CA ILE A 96 -15.35 -4.54 10.37
C ILE A 96 -15.78 -4.41 11.83
N GLU A 97 -16.91 -5.02 12.21
CA GLU A 97 -17.37 -5.03 13.61
C GLU A 97 -16.39 -5.76 14.54
N PHE A 98 -15.82 -6.89 14.10
CA PHE A 98 -14.82 -7.64 14.86
C PHE A 98 -13.52 -6.85 15.06
N ILE A 99 -13.03 -6.20 14.01
CA ILE A 99 -11.85 -5.32 14.07
C ILE A 99 -12.13 -4.14 15.02
N ARG A 100 -13.31 -3.53 14.93
CA ARG A 100 -13.71 -2.44 15.83
C ARG A 100 -13.76 -2.90 17.29
N GLY A 101 -14.30 -4.09 17.56
CA GLY A 101 -14.33 -4.69 18.89
C GLY A 101 -12.94 -4.95 19.46
N ILE A 102 -12.01 -5.44 18.63
CA ILE A 102 -10.60 -5.64 19.01
C ILE A 102 -9.93 -4.30 19.36
N ILE A 103 -10.12 -3.27 18.53
CA ILE A 103 -9.51 -1.95 18.76
C ILE A 103 -10.01 -1.34 20.08
N VAL A 104 -11.31 -1.38 20.34
CA VAL A 104 -11.89 -0.85 21.59
C VAL A 104 -11.34 -1.60 22.81
N ARG A 105 -11.18 -2.91 22.71
CA ARG A 105 -10.63 -3.74 23.80
C ARG A 105 -9.17 -3.42 24.08
N ILE A 106 -8.37 -3.23 23.03
CA ILE A 106 -6.95 -2.84 23.16
C ILE A 106 -6.82 -1.43 23.74
N MET A 107 -7.71 -0.51 23.37
CA MET A 107 -7.66 0.87 23.87
C MET A 107 -8.00 0.94 25.36
N HIS A 108 -9.04 0.22 25.81
CA HIS A 108 -9.37 0.10 27.24
C HIS A 108 -8.28 -0.63 28.05
N ALA A 109 -7.63 -1.65 27.49
CA ALA A 109 -6.55 -2.37 28.17
C ALA A 109 -5.26 -1.56 28.36
N LYS A 110 -5.17 -0.35 27.79
CA LYS A 110 -4.02 0.55 27.93
C LYS A 110 -4.30 1.72 28.90
N GLU A 111 -5.53 1.86 29.38
CA GLU A 111 -5.95 2.88 30.35
C GLU A 111 -5.97 2.35 31.80
N ASP A 112 -5.75 1.05 32.01
CA ASP A 112 -5.55 0.39 33.32
C ASP A 112 -4.07 0.10 33.62
#